data_AF-A0A4Q7EDM4-F1
#
_entry.id   AF-A0A4Q7EDM4-F1
#
_cell.length_a   1.000
_cell.length_b   1.000
_cell.length_c   1.000
_cell.angle_alpha   90.00
_cell.angle_beta   90.00
_cell.angle_gamma   90.00
#
_symmetry.space_group_name_H-M   'P 1'
#
loop_
_entity.id
_entity.type
_entity.pdbx_description
1 polymer ?
#
loop_
_entity_poly.entity_id
_entity_poly.type
_entity_poly.pdbx_seq_one_letter_code
_entity_poly.pdbx_strand_id
1 'polypeptide(L)'
;MFAKEIQTNQIVRFEHADKVAHFGVFFVLAFFSHHAFRFKIWFHLVLLTLYGAGIEWMQDSLPYRQASLGDFIADLAGAVSYFLAYWAYCKKTGKPNA
;
A
#
# COMPACT_ATOMS: atom_id res chain seq x y z
N MET A 1 32.64 -12.98 20.27
CA MET A 1 32.65 -11.50 20.18
C MET A 1 32.67 -10.96 18.74
N PHE A 2 32.72 -11.78 17.68
CA PHE A 2 32.78 -11.31 16.27
C PHE A 2 31.46 -11.37 15.49
N ALA A 3 30.45 -12.11 15.95
CA ALA A 3 29.17 -12.23 15.25
C ALA A 3 28.18 -11.08 15.53
N LYS A 4 28.53 -10.13 16.41
CA LYS A 4 27.65 -9.03 16.83
C LYS A 4 27.86 -7.73 16.05
N GLU A 5 28.94 -7.62 15.27
CA GLU A 5 29.27 -6.40 14.51
C GLU A 5 28.60 -6.31 13.13
N ILE A 6 28.14 -7.44 12.55
CA ILE A 6 27.44 -7.43 11.24
C ILE A 6 25.99 -6.90 11.38
N GLN A 7 25.51 -6.60 12.59
CA GLN A 7 24.19 -6.01 12.80
C GLN A 7 24.17 -4.47 12.84
N THR A 8 25.30 -3.81 12.59
CA THR A 8 25.37 -2.34 12.45
C THR A 8 25.21 -1.88 11.01
N ASN A 9 24.45 -2.61 10.18
CA ASN A 9 23.67 -1.92 9.17
C ASN A 9 22.40 -1.46 9.86
N GLN A 10 22.50 -0.33 10.55
CA GLN A 10 21.34 0.47 10.94
C GLN A 10 20.64 0.84 9.63
N ILE A 11 19.85 -0.10 9.08
CA ILE A 11 18.83 0.17 8.07
C ILE A 11 18.07 1.31 8.71
N VAL A 12 18.26 2.52 8.19
CA VAL A 12 17.72 3.70 8.81
C VAL A 12 16.22 3.48 8.86
N ARG A 13 15.70 3.15 10.05
CA ARG A 13 14.29 2.88 10.31
C ARG A 13 13.61 4.24 10.31
N PHE A 14 13.57 4.86 9.13
CA PHE A 14 12.77 6.03 8.89
C PHE A 14 11.33 5.54 8.94
N GLU A 15 10.70 5.67 10.08
CA GLU A 15 9.27 5.41 10.28
C GLU A 15 8.41 6.17 9.25
N HIS A 16 8.90 7.32 8.77
CA HIS A 16 8.29 8.06 7.67
C HIS A 16 8.56 7.46 6.29
N ALA A 17 9.72 6.86 6.04
CA ALA A 17 10.01 6.21 4.76
C ALA A 17 9.15 4.95 4.59
N ASP A 18 8.84 4.27 5.69
CA ASP A 18 7.94 3.12 5.69
C ASP A 18 6.52 3.50 5.22
N LYS A 19 6.00 4.64 5.68
CA LYS A 19 4.70 5.20 5.24
C LYS A 19 4.71 5.58 3.75
N VAL A 20 5.81 6.16 3.26
CA VAL A 20 5.95 6.50 1.83
C VAL A 20 6.04 5.23 0.97
N ALA A 21 6.75 4.21 1.46
CA ALA A 21 6.84 2.92 0.78
C ALA A 21 5.46 2.24 0.71
N HIS A 22 4.72 2.21 1.82
CA HIS A 22 3.35 1.70 1.88
C HIS A 22 2.43 2.39 0.87
N PHE A 23 2.42 3.72 0.86
CA PHE A 23 1.69 4.50 -0.13
C PHE A 23 2.06 4.12 -1.58
N GLY A 24 3.35 4.06 -1.89
CA GLY A 24 3.84 3.75 -3.24
C GLY A 24 3.52 2.32 -3.68
N VAL A 25 3.70 1.34 -2.79
CA VAL A 25 3.40 -0.07 -3.06
C VAL A 25 1.91 -0.25 -3.31
N PHE A 26 1.04 0.33 -2.48
CA PHE A 26 -0.41 0.23 -2.66
C PHE A 26 -0.91 0.94 -3.93
N PHE A 27 -0.29 2.05 -4.32
CA PHE A 27 -0.58 2.71 -5.59
C PHE A 27 -0.29 1.78 -6.79
N VAL A 28 0.90 1.16 -6.79
CA VAL A 28 1.30 0.23 -7.85
C VAL A 28 0.43 -1.03 -7.82
N LEU A 29 0.09 -1.53 -6.63
CA LEU A 29 -0.79 -2.68 -6.47
C LEU A 29 -2.20 -2.38 -6.98
N ALA A 30 -2.72 -1.18 -6.75
CA ALA A 30 -3.99 -0.73 -7.30
C ALA A 30 -3.96 -0.68 -8.84
N PHE A 31 -2.86 -0.20 -9.42
CA PHE A 31 -2.65 -0.23 -10.87
C PHE A 31 -2.64 -1.66 -11.42
N PHE A 32 -1.83 -2.55 -10.85
CA PHE A 32 -1.78 -3.95 -11.28
C PHE A 32 -3.12 -4.65 -11.09
N SER A 33 -3.80 -4.43 -9.97
CA SER A 33 -5.09 -5.04 -9.67
C SER A 33 -6.12 -4.61 -10.72
N HIS A 34 -6.24 -3.31 -10.99
CA HIS A 34 -7.15 -2.77 -12.02
C HIS A 34 -6.80 -3.23 -13.44
N HIS A 35 -5.53 -3.45 -13.75
CA HIS A 35 -5.11 -3.93 -15.07
C HIS A 35 -5.26 -5.45 -15.23
N ALA A 36 -4.96 -6.21 -14.18
CA ALA A 36 -5.02 -7.66 -14.18
C ALA A 36 -6.47 -8.18 -14.12
N PHE A 37 -7.34 -7.47 -13.41
CA PHE A 37 -8.72 -7.90 -13.20
C PHE A 37 -9.71 -6.92 -13.83
N ARG A 38 -10.60 -7.42 -14.71
CA ARG A 38 -11.67 -6.63 -15.35
C ARG A 38 -12.90 -6.43 -14.45
N PHE A 39 -12.72 -6.41 -13.13
CA PHE A 39 -13.81 -6.27 -12.16
C PHE A 39 -14.15 -4.80 -11.89
N LYS A 40 -15.28 -4.55 -11.22
CA LYS A 40 -15.71 -3.20 -10.83
C LYS A 40 -14.71 -2.57 -9.85
N ILE A 41 -14.59 -1.23 -9.87
CA ILE A 41 -13.70 -0.47 -8.97
C ILE A 41 -13.91 -0.81 -7.50
N TRP A 42 -15.16 -1.00 -7.05
CA TRP A 42 -15.48 -1.39 -5.67
C TRP A 42 -14.84 -2.70 -5.23
N PHE A 43 -14.71 -3.69 -6.12
CA PHE A 43 -14.06 -4.95 -5.80
C PHE A 43 -12.59 -4.74 -5.46
N HIS A 44 -11.92 -3.89 -6.23
CA HIS A 44 -10.51 -3.55 -6.02
C HIS A 44 -10.30 -2.79 -4.71
N LEU A 45 -11.20 -1.86 -4.37
CA LEU A 45 -11.14 -1.14 -3.10
C LEU A 45 -11.28 -2.10 -1.91
N VAL A 46 -12.24 -3.02 -1.95
CA VAL A 46 -12.43 -4.03 -0.89
C VAL A 46 -11.21 -4.94 -0.80
N LEU A 47 -10.69 -5.43 -1.93
CA LEU A 47 -9.53 -6.31 -1.96
C LEU A 47 -8.29 -5.63 -1.38
N LEU A 48 -8.00 -4.40 -1.79
CA LEU A 48 -6.87 -3.63 -1.28
C LEU A 48 -7.03 -3.31 0.21
N THR A 49 -8.24 -2.94 0.65
CA THR A 49 -8.50 -2.67 2.07
C THR A 49 -8.27 -3.91 2.94
N LEU A 50 -8.78 -5.07 2.50
CA LEU A 50 -8.55 -6.34 3.19
C LEU A 50 -7.07 -6.74 3.18
N TYR A 51 -6.36 -6.47 2.08
CA TYR A 51 -4.93 -6.73 1.98
C TYR A 51 -4.12 -5.86 2.96
N GLY A 52 -4.44 -4.56 3.07
CA GLY A 52 -3.81 -3.64 4.03
C GLY A 52 -4.07 -4.04 5.47
N ALA A 53 -5.32 -4.37 5.81
CA ALA A 53 -5.66 -4.89 7.14
C ALA A 53 -4.93 -6.21 7.46
N GLY A 54 -4.74 -7.08 6.47
CA GLY A 54 -3.95 -8.31 6.62
C GLY A 54 -2.46 -8.03 6.85
N ILE A 55 -1.90 -7.01 6.19
CA ILE A 55 -0.53 -6.57 6.42
C ILE A 55 -0.38 -6.02 7.84
N GLU A 56 -1.30 -5.18 8.31
CA GLU A 56 -1.28 -4.69 9.70
C GLU A 56 -1.33 -5.85 10.71
N TRP A 57 -2.22 -6.81 10.50
CA TRP A 57 -2.31 -7.98 11.39
C TRP A 57 -1.00 -8.79 11.36
N MET A 58 -0.42 -9.00 10.18
CA MET A 58 0.89 -9.68 10.08
C MET A 58 1.99 -8.87 10.76
N GLN A 59 1.95 -7.54 10.69
CA GLN A 59 2.92 -6.66 11.34
C GLN A 59 2.82 -6.71 12.86
N ASP A 60 1.62 -6.82 13.43
CA ASP A 60 1.41 -6.98 14.88
C ASP A 60 2.06 -8.26 15.44
N SER A 61 2.21 -9.28 14.58
CA SER A 61 2.87 -10.54 14.93
C SER A 61 4.40 -10.46 14.92
N LEU A 62 4.99 -9.35 14.46
CA LEU A 62 6.44 -9.18 14.37
C LEU A 62 6.98 -8.47 15.62
N PRO A 63 7.91 -9.09 16.40
CA PRO A 63 8.39 -8.51 17.66
C PRO A 63 9.20 -7.21 17.50
N TYR A 64 9.52 -6.80 16.27
CA TYR A 64 10.33 -5.64 15.94
C TYR A 64 9.58 -4.57 15.12
N ARG A 65 8.29 -4.77 14.85
CA ARG A 65 7.42 -3.85 14.08
C ARG A 65 6.07 -3.80 14.77
N GLN A 66 5.53 -2.60 14.95
CA GLN A 66 4.20 -2.43 15.54
C GLN A 66 3.24 -2.15 14.40
N ALA A 67 2.05 -2.76 14.43
CA ALA A 67 0.97 -2.34 13.56
C ALA A 67 0.67 -0.87 13.85
N SER A 68 0.72 -0.04 12.82
CA SER A 68 0.47 1.39 12.94
C SER A 68 -0.69 1.77 12.06
N LEU A 69 -1.72 2.35 12.66
CA LEU A 69 -2.86 2.94 11.96
C LEU A 69 -2.42 3.93 10.87
N GLY A 70 -1.24 4.54 11.03
CA GLY A 70 -0.63 5.41 10.02
C GLY A 70 -0.22 4.68 8.73
N ASP A 71 0.21 3.43 8.83
CA ASP A 71 0.60 2.61 7.68
C ASP A 71 -0.64 2.18 6.89
N PHE A 72 -1.72 1.78 7.56
CA PHE A 72 -3.00 1.50 6.89
C PHE A 72 -3.64 2.72 6.24
N ILE A 73 -3.54 3.90 6.87
CA ILE A 73 -3.96 5.14 6.22
C ILE A 73 -3.11 5.41 4.98
N ALA A 74 -1.80 5.13 5.00
CA ALA A 74 -0.92 5.29 3.85
C ALA A 74 -1.29 4.30 2.73
N ASP A 75 -1.60 3.06 3.06
CA ASP A 75 -2.08 2.02 2.13
C ASP A 75 -3.39 2.45 1.44
N LEU A 76 -4.37 2.88 2.24
CA LEU A 76 -5.64 3.39 1.73
C LEU A 76 -5.45 4.64 0.88
N ALA A 77 -4.59 5.57 1.28
CA ALA A 77 -4.29 6.76 0.49
C ALA A 77 -3.62 6.41 -0.84
N GLY A 78 -2.73 5.42 -0.87
CA GLY A 78 -2.11 4.89 -2.09
C GLY A 78 -3.14 4.32 -3.06
N ALA A 79 -4.05 3.47 -2.56
CA ALA A 79 -5.13 2.90 -3.36
C ALA A 79 -6.10 3.99 -3.88
N VAL A 80 -6.58 4.87 -3.01
CA VAL A 80 -7.53 5.94 -3.36
C VAL A 80 -6.93 6.92 -4.37
N SER A 81 -5.67 7.32 -4.19
CA SER A 81 -4.99 8.24 -5.11
C SER A 81 -4.90 7.68 -6.53
N TYR A 82 -4.67 6.37 -6.69
CA TYR A 82 -4.73 5.71 -7.99
C TYR A 82 -6.11 5.80 -8.63
N PHE A 83 -7.18 5.46 -7.89
CA PHE A 83 -8.54 5.52 -8.41
C PHE A 83 -8.98 6.96 -8.74
N LEU A 84 -8.56 7.95 -7.96
CA LEU A 84 -8.79 9.36 -8.25
C LEU A 84 -8.09 9.79 -9.54
N ALA A 85 -6.83 9.39 -9.75
CA ALA A 85 -6.09 9.66 -10.97
C ALA A 85 -6.76 8.99 -12.18
N TYR A 86 -7.20 7.74 -12.04
CA TYR A 86 -7.93 7.02 -13.06
C TYR A 86 -9.27 7.68 -13.39
N TRP A 87 -10.03 8.08 -12.37
CA TRP A 87 -11.29 8.79 -12.55
C TRP A 87 -11.10 10.13 -13.28
N ALA A 88 -10.07 10.91 -12.90
CA ALA A 88 -9.72 12.15 -13.58
C ALA A 88 -9.31 11.92 -15.05
N TYR A 89 -8.60 10.82 -15.32
CA TYR A 89 -8.23 10.41 -16.69
C TYR A 89 -9.46 10.01 -17.52
N CYS A 90 -10.37 9.21 -16.96
CA CYS A 90 -11.63 8.83 -17.63
C CYS A 90 -12.52 10.05 -17.89
N LYS A 91 -12.61 10.98 -16.94
CA LYS A 91 -13.37 12.23 -17.10
C LYS A 91 -12.82 13.09 -18.25
N LYS A 92 -11.49 13.14 -18.42
CA LYS A 92 -10.86 13.87 -19.55
C LYS A 92 -11.01 13.16 -20.89
N THR A 93 -11.08 11.83 -20.90
CA THR A 93 -11.09 11.03 -22.14
C THR A 93 -12.49 10.56 -22.57
N GLY A 94 -13.52 10.79 -21.75
CA GLY A 94 -14.91 10.43 -22.06
C GLY A 94 -15.19 8.93 -22.09
N LYS A 95 -14.25 8.09 -21.62
CA LYS A 95 -14.44 6.63 -21.58
C LYS A 95 -15.42 6.25 -20.47
N PRO A 96 -16.42 5.39 -20.73
CA PRO A 96 -17.35 4.95 -19.71
C PRO A 96 -16.61 4.16 -18.61
N ASN A 97 -16.97 4.42 -17.35
CA ASN A 97 -16.46 3.66 -16.21
C ASN A 97 -16.96 2.22 -16.34
N ALA A 98 -16.06 1.28 -16.63
CA ALA A 98 -16.35 -0.15 -16.66
C ALA A 98 -16.54 -0.72 -15.25
#